data_AF-A0A7J8JU04-F1
#
_entry.id   AF-A0A7J8JU04-F1
#
_cell.length_a   1.000
_cell.length_b   1.000
_cell.length_c   1.000
_cell.angle_alpha   90.00
_cell.angle_beta   90.00
_cell.angle_gamma   90.00
#
_symmetry.space_group_name_H-M   'P 1'
#
loop_
_entity.id
_entity.type
_entity.pdbx_description
1 polymer ?
#
loop_
_entity_poly.entity_id
_entity_poly.type
_entity_poly.pdbx_seq_one_letter_code
_entity_poly.pdbx_strand_id
1 'polypeptide(L)'
;MAAAKPWDPVSAPNAAGLLLGHFVASGIVSQEMLNISKKSTPCFVNFSRLQQTTNIQAEINQKNLEIELLRLEKDTADIVHPSFLAQKCQTLQSMNNHLEAVLKEKRSLRQRLLKPMCQENLPIEAVYHRYLVHLLELAVTFIERLETHLETIRSIPHLDANLKKMSKALAKMDILVTETEELAENILKWREQQKEISSCIPKILAEENYLHKIL
;
A
#
# COMPACT_ATOMS: atom_id res chain seq x y z
N MET A 1 -51.04 100.05 12.40
CA MET A 1 -51.70 99.66 13.67
C MET A 1 -51.58 98.15 13.80
N ALA A 2 -50.80 97.65 14.76
CA ALA A 2 -50.69 96.22 15.01
C ALA A 2 -51.85 95.77 15.90
N ALA A 3 -52.66 94.83 15.41
CA ALA A 3 -53.73 94.22 16.18
C ALA A 3 -53.13 93.43 17.36
N ALA A 4 -53.62 93.72 18.58
CA ALA A 4 -53.21 93.03 19.79
C ALA A 4 -53.50 91.53 19.67
N LYS A 5 -52.50 90.70 20.00
CA LYS A 5 -52.62 89.24 19.87
C LYS A 5 -53.61 88.71 20.91
N PRO A 6 -54.55 87.82 20.56
CA PRO A 6 -55.59 87.30 21.47
C PRO A 6 -55.07 86.50 22.68
N TRP A 7 -53.77 86.22 22.76
CA TRP A 7 -53.14 85.32 23.73
C TRP A 7 -52.17 86.04 24.66
N ASP A 8 -52.19 87.37 24.68
CA ASP A 8 -51.42 88.15 25.65
C ASP A 8 -52.07 88.02 27.04
N PRO A 9 -51.35 87.61 28.11
CA PRO A 9 -51.94 87.45 29.45
C PRO A 9 -52.35 88.78 30.10
N VAL A 10 -52.10 89.91 29.42
CA VAL A 10 -52.26 91.27 29.94
C VAL A 10 -53.63 91.87 29.58
N SER A 11 -54.61 91.04 29.17
CA SER A 11 -55.99 91.51 29.02
C SER A 11 -56.74 91.41 30.35
N ALA A 12 -57.53 92.44 30.65
CA ALA A 12 -58.40 92.56 31.83
C ALA A 12 -59.15 91.24 32.15
N PRO A 13 -59.46 90.94 33.43
CA PRO A 13 -59.98 89.64 33.83
C PRO A 13 -61.23 89.28 33.01
N ASN A 14 -61.14 88.22 32.20
CA ASN A 14 -62.27 87.76 31.42
C ASN A 14 -63.39 87.26 32.36
N ALA A 15 -64.64 87.27 31.89
CA ALA A 15 -65.80 86.90 32.70
C ALA A 15 -65.69 85.48 33.31
N ALA A 16 -65.04 84.54 32.62
CA ALA A 16 -64.77 83.20 33.14
C ALA A 16 -63.74 83.21 34.27
N GLY A 17 -62.73 84.08 34.22
CA GLY A 17 -61.76 84.28 35.30
C GLY A 17 -62.40 84.80 36.59
N LEU A 18 -63.38 85.69 36.48
CA LEU A 18 -64.15 86.18 37.63
C LEU A 18 -65.06 85.10 38.21
N LEU A 19 -65.75 84.31 37.37
CA LEU A 19 -66.57 83.19 37.82
C LEU A 19 -65.74 82.10 38.51
N LEU A 20 -64.59 81.75 37.95
CA LEU A 20 -63.66 80.79 38.56
C LEU A 20 -63.13 81.32 39.90
N GLY A 21 -62.79 82.62 39.97
CA GLY A 21 -62.40 83.26 41.23
C GLY A 21 -63.50 83.21 42.29
N HIS A 22 -64.76 83.43 41.90
CA HIS A 22 -65.90 83.30 42.80
C HIS A 22 -66.10 81.85 43.30
N PHE A 23 -65.97 80.85 42.43
CA PHE A 23 -66.08 79.44 42.83
C PHE A 23 -64.95 78.96 43.75
N VAL A 24 -63.75 79.54 43.61
CA VAL A 24 -62.64 79.32 44.54
C VAL A 24 -62.93 80.00 45.88
N ALA A 25 -63.42 81.25 45.86
CA ALA A 25 -63.76 82.00 47.08
C ALA A 25 -64.96 81.38 47.84
N SER A 26 -65.90 80.77 47.13
CA SER A 26 -67.06 80.09 47.72
C SER A 26 -66.76 78.65 48.17
N GLY A 27 -65.52 78.17 48.01
CA GLY A 27 -65.10 76.83 48.40
C GLY A 27 -65.70 75.69 47.57
N ILE A 28 -66.36 75.99 46.45
CA ILE A 28 -66.98 75.00 45.55
C ILE A 28 -65.90 74.26 44.75
N VAL A 29 -64.79 74.94 44.43
CA VAL A 29 -63.64 74.35 43.73
C VAL A 29 -62.37 74.71 44.51
N SER A 30 -61.54 73.71 44.82
CA SER A 30 -60.24 73.98 45.47
C SER A 30 -59.20 74.44 44.44
N GLN A 31 -58.25 75.28 44.88
CA GLN A 31 -57.13 75.70 44.04
C GLN A 31 -56.30 74.50 43.54
N GLU A 32 -56.26 73.41 44.31
CA GLU A 32 -55.62 72.16 43.91
C GLU A 32 -56.35 71.51 42.73
N MET A 33 -57.70 71.48 42.72
CA MET A 33 -58.49 70.93 41.60
C MET A 33 -58.23 71.66 40.28
N LEU A 34 -58.06 72.99 40.32
CA LEU A 34 -57.69 73.80 39.14
C LEU A 34 -56.23 73.56 38.71
N ASN A 35 -55.33 73.28 39.66
CA ASN A 35 -53.91 73.06 39.38
C ASN A 35 -53.60 71.64 38.86
N ILE A 36 -54.52 70.67 38.99
CA ILE A 36 -54.34 69.31 38.43
C ILE A 36 -54.18 69.37 36.89
N SER A 37 -54.95 70.22 36.21
CA SER A 37 -54.85 70.40 34.74
C SER A 37 -53.52 71.03 34.29
N LYS A 38 -52.80 71.73 35.17
CA LYS A 38 -51.50 72.36 34.88
C LYS A 38 -50.31 71.41 34.99
N LYS A 39 -50.47 70.23 35.61
CA LYS A 39 -49.36 69.26 35.84
C LYS A 39 -48.97 68.45 34.60
N SER A 40 -49.61 68.68 33.44
CA SER A 40 -49.23 68.04 32.19
C SER A 40 -48.07 68.81 31.54
N THR A 41 -46.98 68.10 31.23
CA THR A 41 -45.88 68.64 30.43
C THR A 41 -46.45 69.31 29.18
N PRO A 42 -46.04 70.53 28.80
CA PRO A 42 -46.58 71.19 27.62
C PRO A 42 -46.50 70.27 26.40
N CYS A 43 -47.60 70.15 25.64
CA CYS A 43 -47.72 69.23 24.49
C CYS A 43 -46.50 69.31 23.54
N PHE A 44 -45.97 70.51 23.34
CA PHE A 44 -44.78 70.77 22.52
C PHE A 44 -43.48 70.10 23.01
N VAL A 45 -43.31 69.94 24.33
CA VAL A 45 -42.13 69.25 24.90
C VAL A 45 -42.20 67.75 24.61
N ASN A 46 -43.39 67.15 24.69
CA ASN A 46 -43.59 65.75 24.34
C ASN A 46 -43.41 65.52 22.83
N PHE A 47 -43.85 66.45 21.99
CA PHE A 47 -43.62 66.40 20.55
C PHE A 47 -42.12 66.47 20.20
N SER A 48 -41.38 67.39 20.83
CA SER A 48 -39.92 67.51 20.65
C SER A 48 -39.18 66.23 21.06
N ARG A 49 -39.56 65.63 22.20
CA ARG A 49 -39.01 64.33 22.63
C ARG A 49 -39.34 63.21 21.65
N LEU A 50 -40.59 63.11 21.20
CA LEU A 50 -41.01 62.11 20.22
C LEU A 50 -40.22 62.27 18.92
N GLN A 51 -40.07 63.49 18.43
CA GLN A 51 -39.28 63.80 17.24
C GLN A 51 -37.82 63.38 17.42
N GLN A 52 -37.20 63.65 18.58
CA GLN A 52 -35.84 63.18 18.89
C GLN A 52 -35.74 61.65 18.90
N THR A 53 -36.68 60.95 19.53
CA THR A 53 -36.72 59.48 19.54
C THR A 53 -36.88 58.92 18.13
N THR A 54 -37.75 59.50 17.30
CA THR A 54 -37.92 59.10 15.90
C THR A 54 -36.65 59.32 15.09
N ASN A 55 -35.97 60.45 15.29
CA ASN A 55 -34.71 60.73 14.60
C ASN A 55 -33.62 59.73 15.00
N ILE A 56 -33.45 59.46 16.29
CA ILE A 56 -32.50 58.46 16.79
C ILE A 56 -32.85 57.07 16.24
N GLN A 57 -34.13 56.70 16.20
CA GLN A 57 -34.56 55.42 15.65
C GLN A 57 -34.24 55.30 14.16
N ALA A 58 -34.39 56.38 13.40
CA ALA A 58 -34.01 56.41 11.99
C ALA A 58 -32.50 56.22 11.81
N GLU A 59 -31.68 56.85 12.66
CA GLU A 59 -30.22 56.68 12.65
C GLU A 59 -29.81 55.24 13.01
N ILE A 60 -30.43 54.64 14.02
CA ILE A 60 -30.21 53.23 14.38
C ILE A 60 -30.53 52.31 13.21
N ASN A 61 -31.68 52.53 12.55
CA ASN A 61 -32.09 51.72 11.40
C ASN A 61 -31.09 51.88 10.24
N GLN A 62 -30.63 53.10 9.98
CA GLN A 62 -29.60 53.35 8.96
C GLN A 62 -28.29 52.62 9.28
N LYS A 63 -27.84 52.67 10.54
CA LYS A 63 -26.63 51.98 10.98
C LYS A 63 -26.76 50.46 10.92
N ASN A 64 -27.93 49.92 11.24
CA ASN A 64 -28.20 48.49 11.10
C ASN A 64 -28.10 48.04 9.64
N LEU A 65 -28.63 48.82 8.69
CA LEU A 65 -28.50 48.53 7.26
C LEU A 65 -27.03 48.57 6.80
N GLU A 66 -26.25 49.54 7.27
CA GLU A 66 -24.80 49.63 7.00
C GLU A 66 -24.05 48.39 7.51
N ILE A 67 -24.40 47.90 8.71
CA ILE A 67 -23.83 46.67 9.27
C ILE A 67 -24.21 45.44 8.43
N GLU A 68 -25.46 45.34 7.98
CA GLU A 68 -25.89 44.22 7.12
C GLU A 68 -25.15 44.22 5.78
N LEU A 69 -24.96 45.38 5.15
CA LEU A 69 -24.19 45.52 3.91
C LEU A 69 -22.74 45.06 4.10
N LEU A 70 -22.08 45.49 5.18
CA LEU A 70 -20.70 45.09 5.47
C LEU A 70 -20.58 43.59 5.78
N ARG A 71 -21.58 42.99 6.42
CA ARG A 71 -21.63 41.53 6.63
C ARG A 71 -21.75 40.80 5.31
N LEU A 72 -22.65 41.24 4.42
CA LEU A 72 -22.81 40.64 3.11
C LEU A 72 -21.54 40.76 2.26
N GLU A 73 -20.87 41.92 2.28
CA GLU A 73 -19.58 42.12 1.61
C GLU A 73 -18.52 41.15 2.15
N LYS A 74 -18.42 41.02 3.48
CA LYS A 74 -17.50 40.08 4.12
C LYS A 74 -17.80 38.62 3.78
N ASP A 75 -19.07 38.22 3.80
CA ASP A 75 -19.48 36.83 3.53
C ASP A 75 -19.30 36.46 2.06
N THR A 76 -19.34 37.45 1.16
CA THR A 76 -19.16 37.29 -0.29
C THR A 76 -17.73 37.63 -0.75
N ALA A 77 -16.87 38.06 0.18
CA ALA A 77 -15.52 38.56 -0.08
C ALA A 77 -14.66 37.57 -0.87
N ASP A 78 -14.79 36.28 -0.57
CA ASP A 78 -13.95 35.24 -1.12
C ASP A 78 -14.26 34.91 -2.60
N ILE A 79 -15.41 35.37 -3.10
CA ILE A 79 -15.84 35.19 -4.50
C ILE A 79 -16.00 36.51 -5.27
N VAL A 80 -16.08 37.66 -4.59
CA VAL A 80 -16.22 38.97 -5.23
C VAL A 80 -14.92 39.77 -5.20
N HIS A 81 -14.12 39.69 -4.12
CA HIS A 81 -12.94 40.54 -4.03
C HIS A 81 -11.79 40.02 -4.89
N PRO A 82 -11.16 40.89 -5.70
CA PRO A 82 -10.04 40.52 -6.56
C PRO A 82 -8.85 39.89 -5.84
N SER A 83 -8.58 40.25 -4.58
CA SER A 83 -7.46 39.70 -3.81
C SER A 83 -7.61 38.21 -3.52
N PHE A 84 -8.78 37.79 -3.00
CA PHE A 84 -9.10 36.39 -2.73
C PHE A 84 -9.18 35.58 -4.02
N LEU A 85 -9.78 36.15 -5.08
CA LEU A 85 -9.82 35.53 -6.40
C LEU A 85 -8.42 35.36 -6.99
N ALA A 86 -7.57 36.37 -6.92
CA ALA A 86 -6.20 36.29 -7.41
C ALA A 86 -5.40 35.20 -6.68
N GLN A 87 -5.56 35.09 -5.35
CA GLN A 87 -4.95 34.02 -4.57
C GLN A 87 -5.44 32.64 -5.02
N LYS A 88 -6.76 32.44 -5.15
CA LYS A 88 -7.35 31.18 -5.63
C LYS A 88 -6.83 30.84 -7.04
N CYS A 89 -6.76 31.82 -7.95
CA CYS A 89 -6.21 31.65 -9.29
C CYS A 89 -4.72 31.27 -9.27
N GLN A 90 -3.91 31.90 -8.43
CA GLN A 90 -2.49 31.56 -8.28
C GLN A 90 -2.29 30.12 -7.79
N THR A 91 -3.07 29.69 -6.80
CA THR A 91 -3.02 28.30 -6.31
C THR A 91 -3.41 27.31 -7.41
N LEU A 92 -4.48 27.57 -8.14
CA LEU A 92 -4.90 26.72 -9.26
C LEU A 92 -3.86 26.68 -10.39
N GLN A 93 -3.25 27.82 -10.70
CA GLN A 93 -2.21 27.91 -11.71
C GLN A 93 -0.96 27.14 -11.30
N SER A 94 -0.55 27.24 -10.04
CA SER A 94 0.56 26.44 -9.49
C SER A 94 0.26 24.94 -9.60
N MET A 95 -0.93 24.49 -9.22
CA MET A 95 -1.34 23.09 -9.36
C MET A 95 -1.32 22.63 -10.83
N ASN A 96 -1.86 23.44 -11.74
CA ASN A 96 -1.84 23.12 -13.18
C ASN A 96 -0.41 23.01 -13.72
N ASN A 97 0.50 23.91 -13.32
CA ASN A 97 1.90 23.83 -13.71
C ASN A 97 2.56 22.52 -13.22
N HIS A 98 2.27 22.11 -11.98
CA HIS A 98 2.75 20.82 -11.45
C HIS A 98 2.18 19.64 -12.25
N LEU A 99 0.89 19.64 -12.56
CA LEU A 99 0.28 18.58 -13.38
C LEU A 99 0.89 18.53 -14.79
N GLU A 100 1.14 19.68 -15.42
CA GLU A 100 1.78 19.74 -16.73
C GLU A 100 3.20 19.16 -16.68
N ALA A 101 3.97 19.46 -15.63
CA ALA A 101 5.30 18.90 -15.42
C ALA A 101 5.25 17.37 -15.26
N VAL A 102 4.32 16.85 -14.44
CA VAL A 102 4.13 15.40 -14.26
C VAL A 102 3.76 14.72 -15.59
N LEU A 103 2.90 15.34 -16.40
CA LEU A 103 2.52 14.80 -17.70
C LEU A 103 3.70 14.78 -18.69
N LYS A 104 4.54 15.83 -18.69
CA LYS A 104 5.77 15.87 -19.48
C LYS A 104 6.74 14.76 -19.08
N GLU A 105 6.98 14.57 -17.79
CA GLU A 105 7.83 13.49 -17.28
C GLU A 105 7.27 12.10 -17.59
N LYS A 106 5.96 11.88 -17.40
CA LYS A 106 5.30 10.62 -17.80
C LYS A 106 5.50 10.33 -19.29
N ARG A 107 5.40 11.33 -20.16
CA ARG A 107 5.62 11.19 -21.60
C ARG A 107 7.09 10.84 -21.90
N SER A 108 8.03 11.54 -21.27
CA SER A 108 9.48 11.29 -21.37
C SER A 108 9.83 9.87 -20.94
N LEU A 109 9.33 9.43 -19.77
CA LEU A 109 9.53 8.08 -19.27
C LEU A 109 8.97 7.04 -20.23
N ARG A 110 7.75 7.24 -20.74
CA ARG A 110 7.16 6.34 -21.73
C ARG A 110 8.01 6.25 -22.99
N GLN A 111 8.55 7.36 -23.49
CA GLN A 111 9.46 7.35 -24.64
C GLN A 111 10.77 6.60 -24.34
N ARG A 112 11.33 6.77 -23.15
CA ARG A 112 12.53 6.04 -22.70
C ARG A 112 12.30 4.55 -22.58
N LEU A 113 11.13 4.12 -22.08
CA LEU A 113 10.76 2.71 -21.95
C LEU A 113 10.39 2.07 -23.30
N LEU A 114 9.79 2.85 -24.21
CA LEU A 114 9.50 2.42 -25.58
C LEU A 114 10.75 2.32 -26.44
N LYS A 115 11.79 3.10 -26.14
CA LYS A 115 13.11 2.91 -26.76
C LYS A 115 13.54 1.50 -26.36
N PRO A 116 13.54 0.55 -27.28
CA PRO A 116 13.90 -0.80 -26.91
C PRO A 116 15.35 -0.73 -26.41
N MET A 117 15.64 -1.45 -25.33
CA MET A 117 17.00 -1.70 -24.85
C MET A 117 17.73 -2.60 -25.87
N CYS A 118 17.76 -2.18 -27.14
CA CYS A 118 18.41 -2.85 -28.27
C CYS A 118 19.94 -2.87 -28.12
N GLN A 119 20.50 -2.30 -27.06
CA GLN A 119 21.92 -2.41 -26.78
C GLN A 119 22.29 -3.73 -26.07
N GLU A 120 21.34 -4.46 -25.49
CA GLU A 120 21.65 -5.71 -24.77
C GLU A 120 20.87 -6.95 -25.26
N ASN A 121 19.72 -6.78 -25.93
CA ASN A 121 18.94 -7.91 -26.43
C ASN A 121 18.67 -7.79 -27.93
N LEU A 122 18.96 -8.86 -28.66
CA LEU A 122 18.56 -9.01 -30.06
C LEU A 122 17.04 -8.87 -30.13
N PRO A 123 16.48 -7.95 -30.95
CA PRO A 123 15.04 -7.83 -31.09
C PRO A 123 14.50 -9.09 -31.76
N ILE A 124 13.99 -10.01 -30.96
CA ILE A 124 13.31 -11.20 -31.45
C ILE A 124 11.84 -10.84 -31.64
N GLU A 125 11.31 -11.03 -32.85
CA GLU A 125 9.89 -10.84 -33.11
C GLU A 125 9.04 -11.78 -32.23
N ALA A 126 7.88 -11.30 -31.79
CA ALA A 126 7.00 -12.04 -30.88
C ALA A 126 6.61 -13.43 -31.42
N VAL A 127 6.56 -13.59 -32.74
CA VAL A 127 6.28 -14.87 -33.42
C VAL A 127 7.31 -15.93 -33.06
N TYR A 128 8.57 -15.52 -32.83
CA TYR A 128 9.67 -16.44 -32.53
C TYR A 128 9.84 -16.74 -31.04
N HIS A 129 9.14 -16.04 -30.13
CA HIS A 129 9.30 -16.22 -28.68
C HIS A 129 8.96 -17.64 -28.24
N ARG A 130 7.89 -18.23 -28.78
CA ARG A 130 7.50 -19.62 -28.46
C ARG A 130 8.58 -20.62 -28.84
N TYR A 131 9.22 -20.44 -30.00
CA TYR A 131 10.28 -21.32 -30.47
C TYR A 131 11.56 -21.15 -29.66
N LEU A 132 11.87 -19.93 -29.25
CA LEU A 132 13.03 -19.63 -28.40
C LEU A 132 12.90 -20.20 -27.00
N VAL A 133 11.72 -20.10 -26.39
CA VAL A 133 11.45 -20.74 -25.09
C VAL A 133 11.65 -22.24 -25.20
N HIS A 134 11.12 -22.87 -26.25
CA HIS A 134 11.29 -24.30 -26.47
C HIS A 134 12.76 -24.71 -26.72
N LEU A 135 13.50 -23.90 -27.50
CA LEU A 135 14.92 -24.12 -27.74
C LEU A 135 15.75 -23.99 -26.46
N LEU A 136 15.43 -23.01 -25.61
CA LEU A 136 16.10 -22.84 -24.31
C LEU A 136 15.83 -24.01 -23.39
N GLU A 137 14.59 -24.53 -23.35
CA GLU A 137 14.23 -25.72 -22.59
C GLU A 137 14.99 -26.97 -23.08
N LEU A 138 15.09 -27.16 -24.39
CA LEU A 138 15.91 -28.20 -25.01
C LEU A 138 17.40 -28.03 -24.68
N ALA A 139 17.92 -26.81 -24.69
CA ALA A 139 19.32 -26.54 -24.36
C ALA A 139 19.62 -26.84 -22.90
N VAL A 140 18.75 -26.44 -21.97
CA VAL A 140 18.89 -26.71 -20.53
C VAL A 140 18.90 -28.22 -20.28
N THR A 141 17.90 -28.94 -20.82
CA THR A 141 17.82 -30.40 -20.64
C THR A 141 18.99 -31.15 -21.29
N PHE A 142 19.51 -30.66 -22.42
CA PHE A 142 20.72 -31.20 -23.04
C PHE A 142 21.96 -30.98 -22.15
N ILE A 143 22.16 -29.76 -21.65
CA ILE A 143 23.31 -29.41 -20.78
C ILE A 143 23.28 -30.27 -19.51
N GLU A 144 22.12 -30.41 -18.86
CA GLU A 144 21.95 -31.24 -17.67
C GLU A 144 22.36 -32.69 -17.90
N ARG A 145 22.09 -33.24 -19.09
CA ARG A 145 22.37 -34.65 -19.43
C ARG A 145 23.74 -34.86 -20.05
N LEU A 146 24.38 -33.81 -20.58
CA LEU A 146 25.62 -33.91 -21.33
C LEU A 146 26.75 -34.57 -20.52
N GLU A 147 26.91 -34.19 -19.25
CA GLU A 147 27.92 -34.75 -18.36
C GLU A 147 27.74 -36.27 -18.20
N THR A 148 26.51 -36.72 -17.94
CA THR A 148 26.20 -38.15 -17.81
C THR A 148 26.41 -38.91 -19.11
N HIS A 149 26.07 -38.31 -20.25
CA HIS A 149 26.31 -38.90 -21.57
C HIS A 149 27.81 -38.99 -21.89
N LEU A 150 28.62 -38.00 -21.52
CA LEU A 150 30.07 -38.06 -21.70
C LEU A 150 30.73 -39.10 -20.80
N GLU A 151 30.28 -39.22 -19.55
CA GLU A 151 30.81 -40.21 -18.61
C GLU A 151 30.49 -41.64 -19.08
N THR A 152 29.27 -41.88 -19.57
CA THR A 152 28.92 -43.19 -20.17
C THR A 152 29.80 -43.50 -21.38
N ILE A 153 30.00 -42.56 -22.31
CA ILE A 153 30.89 -42.76 -23.47
C ILE A 153 32.33 -43.05 -23.04
N ARG A 154 32.85 -42.34 -22.04
CA ARG A 154 34.20 -42.53 -21.51
C ARG A 154 34.40 -43.88 -20.83
N SER A 155 33.33 -44.46 -20.27
CA SER A 155 33.37 -45.78 -19.63
C SER A 155 33.43 -46.95 -20.63
N ILE A 156 32.98 -46.77 -21.88
CA ILE A 156 32.89 -47.83 -22.90
C ILE A 156 34.25 -48.47 -23.25
N PRO A 157 35.34 -47.72 -23.50
CA PRO A 157 36.65 -48.33 -23.80
C PRO A 157 37.23 -49.14 -22.63
N HIS A 158 36.94 -48.73 -21.39
CA HIS A 158 37.38 -49.45 -20.20
C HIS A 158 36.64 -50.79 -20.03
N LEU A 159 35.42 -50.90 -20.55
CA LEU A 159 34.65 -52.14 -20.50
C LEU A 159 35.29 -53.26 -21.32
N ASP A 160 35.75 -53.00 -22.56
CA ASP A 160 36.43 -54.00 -23.40
C ASP A 160 37.75 -54.48 -22.78
N ALA A 161 38.55 -53.54 -22.26
CA ALA A 161 39.81 -53.89 -21.58
C ALA A 161 39.59 -54.72 -20.31
N ASN A 162 38.56 -54.40 -19.53
CA ASN A 162 38.19 -55.16 -18.34
C ASN A 162 37.62 -56.53 -18.69
N LEU A 163 36.79 -56.64 -19.75
CA LEU A 163 36.27 -57.90 -20.26
C LEU A 163 37.40 -58.84 -20.71
N LYS A 164 38.40 -58.32 -21.44
CA LYS A 164 39.59 -59.09 -21.84
C LYS A 164 40.38 -59.58 -20.64
N LYS A 165 40.59 -58.75 -19.61
CA LYS A 165 41.25 -59.16 -18.36
C LYS A 165 40.46 -60.25 -17.63
N MET A 166 39.12 -60.12 -17.55
CA MET A 166 38.25 -61.14 -16.96
C MET A 166 38.32 -62.45 -17.74
N SER A 167 38.30 -62.41 -19.08
CA SER A 167 38.44 -63.63 -19.90
C SER A 167 39.77 -64.35 -19.65
N LYS A 168 40.86 -63.58 -19.48
CA LYS A 168 42.18 -64.15 -19.16
C LYS A 168 42.23 -64.72 -17.75
N ALA A 169 41.55 -64.09 -16.79
CA ALA A 169 41.43 -64.62 -15.43
C ALA A 169 40.62 -65.91 -15.40
N LEU A 170 39.53 -65.98 -16.18
CA LEU A 170 38.70 -67.17 -16.32
C LEU A 170 39.51 -68.34 -16.89
N ALA A 171 40.26 -68.12 -17.98
CA ALA A 171 41.10 -69.15 -18.57
C ALA A 171 42.18 -69.67 -17.60
N LYS A 172 42.75 -68.79 -16.76
CA LYS A 172 43.69 -69.22 -15.69
C LYS A 172 43.01 -70.04 -14.61
N MET A 173 41.78 -69.66 -14.25
CA MET A 173 40.99 -70.40 -13.26
C MET A 173 40.65 -71.79 -13.79
N ASP A 174 40.27 -71.91 -15.06
CA ASP A 174 40.00 -73.21 -15.70
C ASP A 174 41.24 -74.12 -15.65
N ILE A 175 42.43 -73.58 -15.95
CA ILE A 175 43.69 -74.33 -15.84
C ILE A 175 43.91 -74.80 -14.39
N LEU A 176 43.77 -73.91 -13.40
CA LEU A 176 43.92 -74.28 -12.00
C LEU A 176 42.92 -75.36 -11.56
N VAL A 177 41.67 -75.27 -12.03
CA VAL A 177 40.66 -76.31 -11.77
C VAL A 177 41.13 -77.64 -12.32
N THR A 178 41.60 -77.70 -13.58
CA THR A 178 42.11 -78.95 -14.16
C THR A 178 43.35 -79.49 -13.43
N GLU A 179 44.28 -78.65 -13.01
CA GLU A 179 45.45 -79.06 -12.21
C GLU A 179 45.03 -79.62 -10.85
N THR A 180 44.02 -79.01 -10.20
CA THR A 180 43.49 -79.51 -8.93
C THR A 180 42.74 -80.82 -9.08
N GLU A 181 42.03 -81.03 -10.19
CA GLU A 181 41.37 -82.30 -10.51
C GLU A 181 42.43 -83.40 -10.72
N GLU A 182 43.50 -83.13 -11.47
CA GLU A 182 44.61 -84.08 -11.67
C GLU A 182 45.30 -84.43 -10.34
N LEU A 183 45.57 -83.42 -9.50
CA LEU A 183 46.15 -83.64 -8.17
C LEU A 183 45.25 -84.53 -7.31
N ALA A 184 43.92 -84.30 -7.35
CA ALA A 184 42.97 -85.11 -6.61
C ALA A 184 42.96 -86.57 -7.10
N GLU A 185 43.00 -86.80 -8.42
CA GLU A 185 43.13 -88.15 -8.99
C GLU A 185 44.44 -88.84 -8.56
N ASN A 186 45.55 -88.11 -8.57
CA ASN A 186 46.85 -88.64 -8.15
C ASN A 186 46.83 -89.03 -6.66
N ILE A 187 46.22 -88.22 -5.79
CA ILE A 187 46.04 -88.56 -4.36
C ILE A 187 45.19 -89.82 -4.20
N LEU A 188 44.13 -89.99 -5.00
CA LEU A 188 43.29 -91.19 -4.96
C LEU A 188 44.07 -92.44 -5.38
N LYS A 189 44.83 -92.37 -6.48
CA LYS A 189 45.72 -93.47 -6.93
C LYS A 189 46.77 -93.83 -5.87
N TRP A 190 47.43 -92.84 -5.27
CA TRP A 190 48.38 -93.05 -4.17
C TRP A 190 47.73 -93.73 -2.96
N ARG A 191 46.51 -93.33 -2.60
CA ARG A 191 45.77 -93.94 -1.48
C ARG A 191 45.40 -95.40 -1.79
N GLU A 192 45.07 -95.71 -3.03
CA GLU A 192 44.77 -97.08 -3.47
C GLU A 192 46.03 -97.96 -3.41
N GLN A 193 47.16 -97.48 -3.91
CA GLN A 193 48.46 -98.15 -3.77
C GLN A 193 48.85 -98.38 -2.30
N GLN A 194 48.63 -97.40 -1.43
CA GLN A 194 48.87 -97.58 0.00
C GLN A 194 47.98 -98.65 0.63
N LYS A 195 46.71 -98.73 0.23
CA LYS A 195 45.81 -99.81 0.69
C LYS A 195 46.30 -101.17 0.23
N GLU A 196 46.71 -101.31 -1.04
CA GLU A 196 47.28 -102.55 -1.56
C GLU A 196 48.53 -102.98 -0.79
N ILE A 197 49.47 -102.07 -0.57
CA ILE A 197 50.69 -102.32 0.22
C ILE A 197 50.33 -102.70 1.66
N SER A 198 49.41 -101.98 2.31
CA SER A 198 48.94 -102.32 3.67
C SER A 198 48.25 -103.68 3.74
N SER A 199 47.67 -104.16 2.63
CA SER A 199 47.07 -105.49 2.54
C SER A 199 48.09 -106.59 2.25
N CYS A 200 49.23 -106.25 1.65
CA CYS A 200 50.37 -107.14 1.40
C CYS A 200 51.28 -107.29 2.62
N ILE A 201 51.46 -106.25 3.44
CA ILE A 201 52.33 -106.31 4.63
C ILE A 201 51.92 -107.45 5.61
N PRO A 202 50.64 -107.67 5.94
CA PRO A 202 50.21 -108.81 6.76
C PRO A 202 50.45 -110.17 6.08
N LYS A 203 50.36 -110.25 4.74
CA LYS A 203 50.59 -111.49 3.98
C LYS A 203 52.07 -111.87 3.95
N ILE A 204 52.95 -110.89 3.77
CA ILE A 204 54.41 -111.08 3.78
C ILE A 204 54.91 -111.42 5.19
N LEU A 205 54.39 -110.75 6.23
CA LEU A 205 54.71 -111.08 7.63
C LEU A 205 54.15 -112.45 8.06
N ALA A 206 53.04 -112.91 7.46
CA ALA A 206 52.57 -114.28 7.65
C ALA A 206 53.55 -115.26 6.99
N GLU A 207 53.98 -115.02 5.75
CA GLU A 207 54.97 -115.85 5.04
C GLU A 207 56.36 -115.88 5.74
N GLU A 208 56.84 -114.76 6.28
CA GLU A 208 58.09 -114.71 7.06
C GLU A 208 57.98 -115.42 8.42
N ASN A 209 56.84 -115.33 9.11
CA ASN A 209 56.61 -116.11 10.33
C ASN A 209 56.52 -117.63 10.06
N TYR A 210 56.11 -118.04 8.86
CA TYR A 210 56.20 -119.44 8.44
C TYR A 210 57.66 -119.85 8.16
N LEU A 211 58.49 -118.97 7.60
CA LEU A 211 59.90 -119.26 7.29
C LEU A 211 60.82 -119.24 8.52
N HIS A 212 60.55 -118.43 9.54
CA HIS A 212 61.31 -118.42 10.81
C HIS A 212 60.94 -119.54 11.79
N LYS A 213 59.98 -120.41 11.45
CA LYS A 213 59.62 -121.59 12.26
C LYS A 213 60.26 -122.90 11.76
N ILE A 214 61.09 -122.86 10.71
CA ILE A 214 61.67 -124.05 10.03
C ILE A 214 63.22 -124.06 10.06
N LEU A 215 63.88 -123.16 10.80
CA LEU A 215 65.30 -123.27 11.17
C LEU A 215 65.43 -123.28 12.70
#